data_AF-A0AAX4F496-F1
#
_entry.id   AF-A0AAX4F496-F1
#
_cell.length_a   1.000
_cell.length_b   1.000
_cell.length_c   1.000
_cell.angle_alpha   90.00
_cell.angle_beta   90.00
_cell.angle_gamma   90.00
#
_symmetry.space_group_name_H-M   'P 1'
#
loop_
_entity.id
_entity.type
_entity.pdbx_description
1 polymer ?
#
loop_
_entity_poly.entity_id
_entity_poly.type
_entity_poly.pdbx_seq_one_letter_code
_entity_poly.pdbx_strand_id
1 'polypeptide(L)'
;MFISEKDVARKVINKSSALITLIEKELTDLGNQLPEEEYNQCKRVAGELLYTLCMNVLNEISIDHPDLKPKGFTVYVQKEENA
;
A
#
# COMPACT_ATOMS: atom_id res chain seq x y z
N MET A 1 -23.50 -16.61 -7.25
CA MET A 1 -23.13 -15.21 -7.53
C MET A 1 -21.63 -15.18 -7.76
N PHE A 2 -21.19 -15.08 -9.02
CA PHE A 2 -19.76 -15.01 -9.34
C PHE A 2 -19.28 -13.58 -9.06
N ILE A 3 -18.30 -13.43 -8.17
CA ILE A 3 -17.62 -12.15 -7.95
C ILE A 3 -16.69 -11.94 -9.14
N SER A 4 -16.76 -10.80 -9.83
CA SER A 4 -15.84 -10.52 -10.93
C SER A 4 -14.44 -10.22 -10.38
N GLU A 5 -13.41 -10.53 -11.16
CA GLU A 5 -12.01 -10.18 -10.83
C GLU A 5 -11.87 -8.69 -10.51
N LYS A 6 -12.55 -7.83 -11.27
CA LYS A 6 -12.60 -6.38 -11.05
C LYS A 6 -13.24 -5.99 -9.70
N ASP A 7 -14.27 -6.72 -9.24
CA ASP A 7 -14.87 -6.50 -7.91
C ASP A 7 -13.91 -6.93 -6.80
N VAL A 8 -13.14 -8.00 -7.00
CA VAL A 8 -12.08 -8.40 -6.07
C VAL A 8 -11.00 -7.33 -6.01
N ALA A 9 -10.47 -6.90 -7.16
CA ALA A 9 -9.48 -5.85 -7.27
C ALA A 9 -9.91 -4.54 -6.57
N ARG A 10 -11.16 -4.11 -6.80
CA ARG A 10 -11.73 -2.94 -6.13
C ARG A 10 -11.77 -3.10 -4.61
N LYS A 11 -12.19 -4.27 -4.11
CA LYS A 11 -12.21 -4.54 -2.66
C LYS A 11 -10.80 -4.52 -2.07
N VAL A 12 -9.82 -5.08 -2.78
CA VAL A 12 -8.42 -5.10 -2.34
C VAL A 12 -7.86 -3.69 -2.29
N ILE A 13 -8.01 -2.87 -3.34
CA ILE A 13 -7.57 -1.47 -3.35
C ILE A 13 -8.16 -0.69 -2.16
N ASN A 14 -9.48 -0.83 -1.93
CA ASN A 14 -10.14 -0.11 -0.84
C ASN A 14 -9.61 -0.53 0.53
N LYS A 15 -9.42 -1.84 0.75
CA LYS A 15 -8.88 -2.36 2.02
C LYS A 15 -7.42 -1.97 2.22
N SER A 16 -6.58 -2.07 1.19
CA SER A 16 -5.18 -1.68 1.26
C SER A 16 -5.02 -0.19 1.54
N SER A 17 -5.82 0.65 0.88
CA SER A 17 -5.83 2.10 1.13
C SER A 17 -6.22 2.42 2.58
N ALA A 18 -7.25 1.76 3.11
CA ALA A 18 -7.64 1.91 4.52
C ALA A 18 -6.54 1.45 5.48
N LEU A 19 -5.87 0.33 5.18
CA LEU A 19 -4.78 -0.19 6.00
C LEU A 19 -3.57 0.75 6.03
N ILE A 20 -3.20 1.36 4.90
CA ILE A 20 -2.15 2.37 4.82
C ILE A 20 -2.46 3.52 5.80
N THR A 21 -3.68 4.07 5.75
CA THR A 21 -4.08 5.15 6.67
C THR A 21 -4.04 4.73 8.14
N LEU A 22 -4.40 3.47 8.45
CA LEU A 22 -4.31 2.95 9.82
C LEU A 22 -2.86 2.82 10.29
N ILE A 23 -1.96 2.30 9.44
CA ILE A 23 -0.52 2.19 9.75
C ILE A 23 0.10 3.56 10.00
N GLU A 24 -0.20 4.55 9.14
CA GLU A 24 0.30 5.92 9.30
C GLU A 24 -0.18 6.56 10.61
N LYS A 25 -1.45 6.34 10.96
CA LYS A 25 -2.02 6.83 12.22
C LYS A 25 -1.34 6.16 13.42
N GLU A 26 -1.23 4.83 13.43
CA GLU A 26 -0.59 4.10 14.53
C GLU A 26 0.87 4.50 14.70
N LEU A 27 1.62 4.68 13.62
CA LEU A 27 2.99 5.19 13.68
C LEU A 27 3.06 6.60 14.29
N THR A 28 2.08 7.46 14.01
CA THR A 28 2.03 8.80 14.60
C THR A 28 1.73 8.71 16.10
N ASP A 29 0.78 7.87 16.47
CA ASP A 29 0.37 7.68 17.87
C ASP A 29 1.51 7.07 18.71
N LEU A 30 2.24 6.09 18.17
CA LEU A 30 3.37 5.43 18.83
C LEU A 30 4.58 6.36 19.01
N GLY A 31 4.80 7.30 18.10
CA GLY A 31 5.93 8.25 18.17
C GLY A 31 5.91 9.13 19.42
N ASN A 32 4.75 9.31 20.04
CA ASN A 32 4.59 10.06 21.29
C ASN A 32 4.66 9.17 22.55
N GLN A 33 4.70 7.84 22.39
CA GLN A 33 4.57 6.88 23.47
C GLN A 33 5.83 6.03 23.68
N LEU A 34 6.63 5.84 22.63
CA LEU A 34 7.80 4.97 22.65
C LEU A 34 9.12 5.77 22.73
N PRO A 35 10.16 5.21 23.36
CA PRO A 35 11.52 5.68 23.20
C PRO A 35 11.96 5.67 21.73
N GLU A 36 12.89 6.55 21.37
CA GLU A 36 13.32 6.76 19.98
C GLU A 36 13.83 5.48 19.30
N GLU A 37 14.58 4.63 20.02
CA GLU A 37 15.12 3.38 19.48
C GLU A 37 14.01 2.38 19.09
N GLU A 38 13.04 2.17 19.99
CA GLU A 38 11.87 1.32 19.73
C GLU A 38 11.00 1.89 18.61
N TYR A 39 10.80 3.21 18.63
CA TYR A 39 10.06 3.90 17.57
C TYR A 39 10.72 3.75 16.19
N ASN A 40 12.04 3.80 16.12
CA ASN A 40 12.80 3.58 14.89
C ASN A 40 12.63 2.15 14.35
N GLN A 41 12.54 1.15 15.23
CA GLN A 41 12.24 -0.22 14.83
C GLN A 41 10.80 -0.34 14.26
N CYS A 42 9.82 0.28 14.92
CA CYS A 42 8.44 0.34 14.42
C CYS A 42 8.36 1.00 13.04
N LYS A 43 9.03 2.14 12.84
CA LYS A 43 9.09 2.83 11.53
C LYS A 43 9.64 1.94 10.43
N ARG A 44 10.68 1.14 10.73
CA ARG A 44 11.25 0.23 9.75
C ARG A 44 10.23 -0.83 9.31
N VAL A 45 9.60 -1.50 10.26
CA VAL A 45 8.60 -2.54 9.97
C VAL A 45 7.41 -1.96 9.22
N ALA A 46 6.90 -0.81 9.66
CA ALA A 46 5.81 -0.13 8.98
C ALA A 46 6.20 0.33 7.57
N GLY A 47 7.45 0.77 7.36
CA GLY A 47 7.97 1.10 6.04
C GLY A 47 7.95 -0.10 5.08
N GLU A 48 8.32 -1.29 5.56
CA GLU A 48 8.25 -2.54 4.79
C GLU A 48 6.79 -2.89 4.44
N LEU A 49 5.86 -2.76 5.39
CA LEU A 49 4.43 -2.99 5.16
C LEU A 49 3.84 -2.01 4.13
N LEU A 50 4.14 -0.72 4.28
CA LEU A 50 3.70 0.32 3.35
C LEU A 50 4.27 0.08 1.96
N TYR A 51 5.55 -0.31 1.85
CA TYR A 51 6.16 -0.67 0.57
C TYR A 51 5.41 -1.83 -0.08
N THR A 52 5.12 -2.92 0.64
CA THR A 52 4.37 -4.06 0.10
C THR A 52 2.98 -3.64 -0.38
N LEU A 53 2.23 -2.87 0.42
CA LEU A 53 0.87 -2.44 0.05
C LEU A 53 0.90 -1.51 -1.18
N CYS A 54 1.82 -0.57 -1.23
CA CYS A 54 1.91 0.37 -2.35
C CYS A 54 2.44 -0.31 -3.61
N MET A 55 3.56 -1.02 -3.54
CA MET A 55 4.28 -1.51 -4.72
C MET A 55 3.82 -2.87 -5.22
N ASN A 56 3.43 -3.78 -4.33
CA ASN A 56 3.05 -5.14 -4.73
C ASN A 56 1.54 -5.32 -4.83
N VAL A 57 0.74 -4.40 -4.26
CA VAL A 57 -0.72 -4.52 -4.30
C VAL A 57 -1.35 -3.39 -5.11
N LEU A 58 -1.21 -2.14 -4.65
CA LEU A 58 -1.85 -1.02 -5.33
C LEU A 58 -1.29 -0.80 -6.73
N ASN A 59 0.03 -0.89 -6.90
CA ASN A 59 0.68 -0.69 -8.18
C ASN A 59 0.31 -1.78 -9.20
N GLU A 60 0.37 -3.06 -8.82
CA GLU A 60 -0.01 -4.18 -9.71
C GLU A 60 -1.47 -4.06 -10.15
N ILE A 61 -2.40 -3.87 -9.21
CA ILE A 61 -3.81 -3.69 -9.54
C ILE A 61 -4.04 -2.44 -10.40
N SER A 62 -3.26 -1.37 -10.19
CA SER A 62 -3.37 -0.15 -10.99
C SER A 62 -2.81 -0.29 -12.41
N ILE A 63 -1.91 -1.27 -12.64
CA ILE A 63 -1.45 -1.64 -13.98
C ILE A 63 -2.54 -2.42 -14.70
N ASP A 64 -3.13 -3.44 -14.05
CA ASP A 64 -4.13 -4.33 -14.65
C ASP A 64 -5.52 -3.67 -14.77
N HIS A 65 -5.85 -2.77 -13.84
CA HIS A 65 -7.12 -2.05 -13.77
C HIS A 65 -6.88 -0.54 -13.56
N PRO A 66 -6.44 0.19 -14.59
CA PRO A 66 -6.13 1.62 -14.48
C PRO A 66 -7.30 2.50 -14.02
N ASP A 67 -8.55 2.06 -14.25
CA ASP A 67 -9.75 2.77 -13.81
C ASP A 67 -10.00 2.66 -12.29
N LEU A 68 -9.38 1.69 -11.61
CA LEU A 68 -9.45 1.52 -10.17
C LEU A 68 -8.31 2.24 -9.42
N LYS A 69 -7.34 2.81 -10.15
CA LYS A 69 -6.18 3.48 -9.58
C LYS A 69 -6.58 4.55 -8.55
N PRO A 70 -6.02 4.54 -7.33
CA PRO A 70 -6.28 5.59 -6.35
C PRO A 70 -5.90 6.97 -6.87
N LYS A 71 -6.70 7.99 -6.55
CA LYS A 71 -6.46 9.37 -6.99
C LYS A 71 -5.12 9.87 -6.43
N GLY A 72 -4.26 10.38 -7.31
CA GLY A 72 -2.94 10.89 -6.94
C GLY A 72 -1.87 9.81 -6.75
N PHE A 73 -2.20 8.53 -6.93
CA PHE A 73 -1.22 7.45 -6.89
C PHE A 73 -0.41 7.38 -8.18
N THR A 74 0.91 7.36 -8.04
CA THR A 74 1.85 7.17 -9.15
C THR A 74 2.04 5.67 -9.40
N VAL A 75 1.84 5.25 -10.65
CA VAL A 75 2.10 3.87 -11.07
C VAL A 75 3.53 3.77 -11.57
N TYR A 76 4.27 2.80 -11.05
CA TYR A 76 5.62 2.47 -11.44
C TYR A 76 5.59 1.20 -12.29
N VAL A 77 5.91 1.33 -13.56
CA VAL A 77 6.07 0.19 -14.46
C VAL A 77 7.56 -0.11 -14.53
N GLN A 78 7.97 -1.34 -14.24
CA GLN A 78 9.36 -1.74 -14.50
C GLN A 78 9.61 -1.58 -16.00
N LYS A 79 10.63 -0.81 -16.34
CA LYS A 79 11.09 -0.70 -17.72
C LYS A 79 11.73 -2.04 -18.04
N GLU A 80 11.12 -2.84 -18.91
CA GLU A 80 11.78 -4.02 -19.46
C GLU A 80 13.06 -3.53 -20.15
N GLU A 81 14.22 -3.86 -19.57
CA GLU A 81 15.46 -3.79 -20.31
C GLU A 81 15.39 -4.93 -21.33
N ASN A 82 15.06 -4.58 -22.58
CA ASN A 82 15.19 -5.51 -23.70
C ASN A 82 16.62 -6.05 -23.72
N ALA A 83 16.78 -7.32 -23.33
CA ALA A 83 18.00 -8.10 -23.52
C ALA A 83 18.09 -8.62 -24.97
#